data_AF-A0AAN9YVM0-F1
#
_entry.id   AF-A0AAN9YVM0-F1
#
_cell.length_a   1.000
_cell.length_b   1.000
_cell.length_c   1.000
_cell.angle_alpha   90.00
_cell.angle_beta   90.00
_cell.angle_gamma   90.00
#
_symmetry.space_group_name_H-M   'P 1'
#
loop_
_entity.id
_entity.type
_entity.pdbx_description
1 polymer ?
#
loop_
_entity_poly.entity_id
_entity_poly.type
_entity_poly.pdbx_seq_one_letter_code
_entity_poly.pdbx_strand_id
1 'polypeptide(L)'
;MMSLIKTCKNRVIMKPIVRILRKEFREHSGKASSHPRIEEPIKFAESRASTWKAKYTRIGTESVVSAPWYQGIVVSLSVGVFLLYFCVFREENDIDEELGKTLYDRIEGLEEFQLRSSLKYNLEKGLDTTAIERRLQTIEEEKRARNS
;
A
#
# COMPACT_ATOMS: atom_id res chain seq x y z
N MET A 1 46.42 -24.41 40.78
CA MET A 1 46.95 -23.04 40.96
C MET A 1 46.96 -22.40 39.58
N MET A 2 46.04 -21.44 39.32
CA MET A 2 46.05 -20.40 38.27
C MET A 2 46.27 -20.83 36.80
N SER A 3 45.68 -20.27 35.76
CA SER A 3 44.65 -19.27 35.46
C SER A 3 44.65 -19.26 33.91
N LEU A 4 43.52 -19.01 33.27
CA LEU A 4 43.40 -18.05 32.15
C LEU A 4 42.05 -18.21 31.46
N ILE A 5 41.06 -17.62 32.11
CA ILE A 5 39.81 -17.18 31.49
C ILE A 5 40.21 -16.11 30.45
N LYS A 6 40.11 -16.44 29.16
CA LYS A 6 40.21 -15.43 28.09
C LYS A 6 38.92 -14.61 28.09
N THR A 7 38.92 -13.52 28.85
CA THR A 7 37.92 -12.46 28.74
C THR A 7 38.12 -11.74 27.40
N CYS A 8 37.28 -12.06 26.41
CA CYS A 8 37.20 -11.30 25.17
C CYS A 8 36.52 -9.96 25.48
N LYS A 9 37.33 -8.90 25.58
CA LYS A 9 36.93 -7.53 25.90
C LYS A 9 36.24 -6.91 24.68
N ASN A 10 34.95 -7.17 24.51
CA ASN A 10 34.09 -6.45 23.56
C ASN A 10 33.92 -4.99 24.04
N ARG A 11 34.86 -4.12 23.64
CA ARG A 11 34.78 -2.69 23.87
C ARG A 11 34.01 -2.05 22.71
N VAL A 12 32.68 -1.99 22.84
CA VAL A 12 31.86 -1.11 22.00
C VAL A 12 32.13 0.32 22.45
N ILE A 13 33.08 0.98 21.80
CA ILE A 13 33.25 2.43 21.93
C ILE A 13 32.12 3.07 21.13
N MET A 14 31.00 3.37 21.79
CA MET A 14 30.01 4.31 21.26
C MET A 14 30.72 5.66 21.09
N LYS A 15 30.95 6.07 19.84
CA LYS A 15 31.41 7.43 19.54
C LYS A 15 30.23 8.38 19.70
N PRO A 16 30.38 9.51 20.41
CA PRO A 16 29.27 10.42 20.67
C PRO A 16 28.76 11.08 19.39
N ILE A 17 27.43 11.10 19.25
CA ILE A 17 26.60 11.56 18.13
C ILE A 17 26.59 13.11 18.03
N VAL A 18 27.75 13.77 18.13
CA VAL A 18 27.81 15.26 18.16
C VAL A 18 28.95 15.87 17.33
N ARG A 19 29.59 15.09 16.45
CA ARG A 19 30.61 15.61 15.51
C ARG A 19 30.22 15.42 14.04
N ILE A 20 28.96 15.63 13.70
CA ILE A 20 28.47 15.69 12.31
C ILE A 20 27.62 16.93 12.17
N LEU A 21 28.24 18.12 12.19
CA LEU A 21 27.58 19.38 11.78
C LEU A 21 28.61 20.49 11.48
N ARG A 22 29.80 20.15 10.97
CA ARG A 22 30.77 21.16 10.53
C ARG A 22 31.74 20.56 9.50
N LYS A 23 31.36 20.66 8.22
CA LYS A 23 32.11 20.43 6.95
C LYS A 23 31.13 19.75 5.98
N GLU A 24 30.72 20.27 4.84
CA GLU A 24 31.20 21.39 4.04
C GLU A 24 30.01 22.06 3.33
N PHE A 25 29.74 23.32 3.64
CA PHE A 25 29.14 24.22 2.66
C PHE A 25 30.31 25.01 2.06
N ARG A 26 31.04 24.35 1.16
CA ARG A 26 32.07 25.01 0.35
C ARG A 26 31.34 25.62 -0.83
N GLU A 27 30.97 26.89 -0.70
CA GLU A 27 30.55 27.69 -1.85
C GLU A 27 31.68 27.67 -2.88
N HIS A 28 31.41 27.02 -4.02
CA HIS A 28 32.22 27.23 -5.21
C HIS A 28 31.91 28.64 -5.71
N SER A 29 32.67 29.62 -5.22
CA SER A 29 32.84 30.90 -5.90
C SER A 29 33.46 30.63 -7.27
N GLY A 30 32.59 30.47 -8.27
CA GLY A 30 32.93 30.36 -9.67
C GLY A 30 32.65 31.69 -10.36
N LYS A 31 33.70 32.45 -10.60
CA LYS A 31 33.82 33.62 -11.51
C LYS A 31 32.50 34.33 -11.87
N ALA A 32 32.28 35.48 -11.24
CA ALA A 32 31.52 36.55 -11.85
C ALA A 32 32.25 37.03 -13.12
N SER A 33 31.83 36.58 -14.30
CA SER A 33 32.04 37.34 -15.54
C SER A 33 31.23 36.77 -16.72
N SER A 34 30.57 37.70 -17.41
CA SER A 34 29.85 37.63 -18.68
C SER A 34 28.35 37.34 -18.59
N HIS A 35 27.56 38.35 -18.99
CA HIS A 35 26.20 38.18 -19.48
C HIS A 35 26.16 36.99 -20.45
N PRO A 36 25.15 36.10 -20.37
CA PRO A 36 25.01 35.06 -21.37
C PRO A 36 24.85 35.73 -22.74
N ARG A 37 25.70 35.39 -23.69
CA ARG A 37 25.45 35.72 -25.10
C ARG A 37 24.19 34.94 -25.50
N ILE A 38 23.08 35.65 -25.62
CA ILE A 38 21.74 35.11 -25.90
C ILE A 38 21.71 34.38 -27.26
N GLU A 39 22.73 34.54 -28.10
CA GLU A 39 22.79 34.02 -29.46
C GLU A 39 23.33 32.58 -29.58
N GLU A 40 23.86 31.98 -28.50
CA GLU A 40 24.30 30.58 -28.52
C GLU A 40 23.38 29.68 -27.66
N PRO A 41 23.04 28.47 -28.13
CA PRO A 41 22.22 27.55 -27.36
C PRO A 41 22.93 27.16 -26.06
N ILE A 42 22.19 27.24 -24.95
CA ILE A 42 22.68 26.92 -23.61
C ILE A 42 23.12 25.44 -23.57
N LYS A 43 24.39 25.20 -23.21
CA LYS A 43 24.97 23.85 -23.12
C LYS A 43 24.59 23.19 -21.79
N PHE A 44 23.53 22.40 -21.79
CA PHE A 44 23.03 21.70 -20.58
C PHE A 44 23.84 20.44 -20.20
N ALA A 45 24.66 19.91 -21.11
CA ALA A 45 25.44 18.69 -20.91
C ALA A 45 26.68 18.86 -20.01
N GLU A 46 27.11 20.09 -19.73
CA GLU A 46 28.30 20.36 -18.90
C GLU A 46 28.00 20.39 -17.39
N SER A 47 26.72 20.32 -17.02
CA SER A 47 26.32 20.34 -15.61
C SER A 47 26.74 19.05 -14.88
N ARG A 48 27.12 19.16 -13.60
CA ARG A 48 27.39 17.97 -12.75
C ARG A 48 26.19 17.03 -12.64
N ALA A 49 24.98 17.53 -12.89
CA ALA A 49 23.75 16.75 -12.94
C ALA A 49 23.72 15.79 -14.15
N SER A 50 24.41 16.13 -15.25
CA SER A 50 24.49 15.26 -16.44
C SER A 50 25.21 13.93 -16.16
N THR A 51 26.16 13.91 -15.21
CA THR A 51 26.87 12.69 -14.79
C THR A 51 26.00 11.75 -13.95
N TRP A 52 24.84 12.21 -13.46
CA TRP A 52 23.96 11.40 -12.62
C TRP A 52 23.20 10.36 -13.45
N LYS A 53 23.56 9.08 -13.29
CA LYS A 53 22.85 7.98 -13.96
C LYS A 53 21.44 7.83 -13.39
N ALA A 54 20.45 7.69 -14.26
CA ALA A 54 19.04 7.47 -13.88
C ALA A 54 18.84 6.29 -12.91
N LYS A 55 19.72 5.28 -12.96
CA LYS A 55 19.76 4.16 -12.03
C LYS A 55 19.84 4.61 -10.56
N TYR A 56 20.63 5.64 -10.26
CA TYR A 56 20.85 6.10 -8.88
C TYR A 56 19.64 6.85 -8.31
N THR A 57 18.79 7.44 -9.14
CA THR A 57 17.52 8.03 -8.69
C THR A 57 16.52 6.95 -8.29
N ARG A 58 16.46 5.85 -9.04
CA ARG A 58 15.48 4.77 -8.81
C ARG A 58 15.85 3.84 -7.66
N ILE A 59 17.14 3.57 -7.50
CA ILE A 59 17.66 2.52 -6.61
C ILE A 59 18.44 3.11 -5.42
N GLY A 60 18.80 4.40 -5.47
CA GLY A 60 19.73 5.04 -4.54
C GLY A 60 21.20 4.83 -4.94
N THR A 61 22.11 5.38 -4.15
CA THR A 61 23.56 5.14 -4.28
C THR A 61 23.88 3.67 -4.01
N GLU A 62 24.98 3.13 -4.54
CA GLU A 62 25.32 1.71 -4.38
C GLU A 62 25.43 1.25 -2.90
N SER A 63 25.64 2.18 -1.97
CA SER A 63 25.56 1.94 -0.52
C SER A 63 24.15 1.58 -0.02
N VAL A 64 23.08 2.01 -0.70
CA VAL A 64 21.67 1.67 -0.40
C VAL A 64 21.28 0.32 -1.03
N VAL A 65 22.01 -0.14 -2.06
CA VAL A 65 21.83 -1.47 -2.68
C VAL A 65 22.28 -2.59 -1.75
N SER A 66 23.11 -2.29 -0.74
CA SER A 66 23.56 -3.26 0.27
C SER A 66 22.52 -3.47 1.39
N ALA A 67 21.24 -3.54 1.05
CA ALA A 67 20.24 -3.99 2.01
C ALA A 67 20.56 -5.45 2.39
N PRO A 68 20.60 -5.80 3.69
CA PRO A 68 20.83 -7.18 4.09
C PRO A 68 19.71 -8.09 3.59
N TRP A 69 20.08 -9.27 3.07
CA TRP A 69 19.16 -10.22 2.46
C TRP A 69 18.03 -10.73 3.41
N TYR A 70 18.23 -10.61 4.73
CA TYR A 70 17.22 -10.98 5.72
C TYR A 70 16.13 -9.92 5.92
N GLN A 71 16.32 -8.69 5.43
CA GLN A 71 15.35 -7.60 5.63
C GLN A 71 13.97 -7.96 5.07
N GLY A 72 13.91 -8.50 3.85
CA GLY A 72 12.64 -8.93 3.24
C GLY A 72 11.99 -10.07 4.01
N ILE A 73 12.78 -11.07 4.41
CA ILE A 73 12.29 -12.25 5.13
C ILE A 73 11.69 -11.86 6.49
N VAL A 74 12.34 -10.97 7.24
CA VAL A 74 11.84 -10.53 8.55
C VAL A 74 10.53 -9.76 8.42
N VAL A 75 10.40 -8.89 7.42
CA VAL A 75 9.17 -8.13 7.16
C VAL A 75 8.05 -9.04 6.67
N SER A 76 8.33 -9.95 5.74
CA SER A 76 7.35 -10.92 5.28
C SER A 76 6.91 -11.87 6.40
N LEU A 77 7.83 -12.27 7.28
CA LEU A 77 7.52 -13.11 8.43
C LEU A 77 6.65 -12.38 9.45
N SER A 78 6.93 -11.10 9.75
CA SER A 78 6.11 -10.36 10.72
C SER A 78 4.68 -10.16 10.21
N VAL A 79 4.53 -9.77 8.93
CA VAL A 79 3.20 -9.66 8.30
C VAL A 79 2.54 -11.04 8.19
N GLY A 80 3.29 -12.08 7.87
CA GLY A 80 2.79 -13.46 7.77
C GLY A 80 2.30 -14.00 9.11
N VAL A 81 3.00 -13.73 10.22
CA VAL A 81 2.56 -14.09 11.57
C VAL A 81 1.29 -13.33 11.95
N PHE A 82 1.19 -12.04 11.61
CA PHE A 82 -0.05 -11.30 11.82
C PHE A 82 -1.20 -11.89 10.99
N LEU A 83 -0.98 -12.23 9.71
CA LEU A 83 -2.00 -12.86 8.88
C LEU A 83 -2.42 -14.23 9.41
N LEU A 84 -1.48 -15.07 9.84
CA LEU A 84 -1.80 -16.36 10.47
C LEU A 84 -2.60 -16.17 11.76
N TYR A 85 -2.27 -15.16 12.55
CA TYR A 85 -3.04 -14.81 13.73
C TYR A 85 -4.48 -14.39 13.38
N PHE A 86 -4.65 -13.51 12.40
CA PHE A 86 -5.97 -13.01 11.99
C PHE A 86 -6.82 -14.05 11.25
N CYS A 87 -6.21 -14.92 10.44
CA CYS A 87 -6.94 -15.87 9.61
C CYS A 87 -7.20 -17.22 10.27
N VAL A 88 -6.35 -17.65 11.23
CA VAL A 88 -6.40 -19.02 11.78
C VAL A 88 -6.52 -19.05 13.30
N PHE A 89 -5.72 -18.24 14.01
CA PHE A 89 -5.71 -18.31 15.48
C PHE A 89 -6.75 -17.43 16.17
N ARG A 90 -7.33 -16.47 15.46
CA ARG A 90 -8.49 -15.70 15.95
C ARG A 90 -9.70 -16.63 15.95
N GLU A 91 -10.35 -16.78 17.10
CA GLU A 91 -11.65 -17.44 17.21
C GLU A 91 -12.64 -16.82 16.22
N GLU A 92 -13.54 -17.65 15.66
CA GLU A 92 -14.54 -17.23 14.66
C GLU A 92 -15.26 -15.97 15.16
N ASN A 93 -15.07 -14.88 14.42
CA ASN A 93 -15.61 -13.59 14.83
C ASN A 93 -17.05 -13.50 14.29
N ASP A 94 -17.99 -12.91 15.03
CA ASP A 94 -19.39 -12.74 14.61
C ASP A 94 -19.54 -12.15 13.18
N ILE A 95 -18.54 -11.36 12.75
CA ILE A 95 -18.46 -10.75 11.41
C ILE A 95 -18.24 -11.80 10.31
N ASP A 96 -17.46 -12.86 10.58
CA ASP A 96 -17.25 -13.96 9.65
C ASP A 96 -18.54 -14.77 9.47
N GLU A 97 -19.28 -15.02 10.56
CA GLU A 97 -20.61 -15.66 10.51
C GLU A 97 -21.63 -14.76 9.77
N GLU A 98 -21.58 -13.45 10.00
CA GLU A 98 -22.43 -12.50 9.29
C GLU A 98 -22.12 -12.46 7.78
N LEU A 99 -20.86 -12.65 7.37
CA LEU A 99 -20.45 -12.74 5.96
C LEU A 99 -21.00 -13.98 5.25
N GLY A 100 -21.28 -15.06 5.98
CA GLY A 100 -21.95 -16.26 5.45
C GLY A 100 -23.42 -16.05 5.08
N LYS A 101 -24.07 -15.03 5.66
CA LYS A 101 -25.45 -14.67 5.33
C LYS A 101 -25.50 -14.00 3.96
N THR A 102 -26.53 -14.31 3.17
CA THR A 102 -26.64 -13.72 1.83
C THR A 102 -26.82 -12.21 1.95
N LEU A 103 -26.28 -11.44 1.00
CA LEU A 103 -26.36 -9.98 1.00
C LEU A 103 -27.82 -9.48 0.99
N TYR A 104 -28.72 -10.32 0.45
CA TYR A 104 -30.16 -10.08 0.41
C TYR A 104 -30.80 -10.16 1.80
N ASP A 105 -30.33 -11.07 2.66
CA ASP A 105 -30.83 -11.21 4.03
C ASP A 105 -30.34 -10.07 4.94
N ARG A 106 -29.18 -9.50 4.64
CA ARG A 106 -28.59 -8.42 5.43
C ARG A 106 -29.25 -7.08 5.18
N ILE A 107 -29.60 -6.79 3.92
CA ILE A 107 -30.14 -5.49 3.52
C ILE A 107 -31.59 -5.69 3.08
N GLU A 108 -32.52 -5.40 3.98
CA GLU A 108 -33.94 -5.44 3.67
C GLU A 108 -34.26 -4.57 2.44
N GLY A 109 -34.87 -5.17 1.41
CA GLY A 109 -35.29 -4.49 0.19
C GLY A 109 -34.25 -4.42 -0.93
N LEU A 110 -33.05 -4.98 -0.75
CA LEU A 110 -32.05 -5.01 -1.83
C LEU A 110 -32.49 -5.88 -3.01
N GLU A 111 -33.12 -7.03 -2.73
CA GLU A 111 -33.67 -7.93 -3.76
C GLU A 111 -34.71 -7.20 -4.62
N GLU A 112 -35.66 -6.50 -3.98
CA GLU A 112 -36.70 -5.74 -4.68
C GLU A 112 -36.12 -4.62 -5.55
N PHE A 113 -35.12 -3.90 -5.06
CA PHE A 113 -34.48 -2.84 -5.83
C PHE A 113 -33.80 -3.39 -7.08
N GLN A 114 -33.07 -4.50 -6.95
CA GLN A 114 -32.42 -5.17 -8.09
C GLN A 114 -33.45 -5.73 -9.07
N LEU A 115 -34.54 -6.34 -8.59
CA LEU A 115 -35.63 -6.85 -9.44
C LEU A 115 -36.33 -5.72 -10.19
N ARG A 116 -36.63 -4.59 -9.53
CA ARG A 116 -37.24 -3.41 -10.19
C ARG A 116 -36.32 -2.80 -11.25
N SER A 117 -35.02 -2.71 -10.95
CA SER A 117 -34.03 -2.22 -11.90
C SER A 117 -33.91 -3.16 -13.11
N SER A 118 -33.89 -4.47 -12.87
CA SER A 118 -33.84 -5.51 -13.92
C SER A 118 -35.12 -5.53 -14.77
N LEU A 119 -36.29 -5.35 -14.14
CA LEU A 119 -37.58 -5.24 -14.82
C LEU A 119 -37.55 -4.06 -15.80
N LYS A 120 -37.13 -2.89 -15.33
CA LYS A 120 -37.01 -1.69 -16.17
C LYS A 120 -36.10 -1.94 -17.37
N TYR A 121 -34.93 -2.56 -17.15
CA TYR A 121 -34.00 -2.91 -18.22
C TYR A 121 -34.59 -3.90 -19.23
N ASN A 122 -35.27 -4.96 -18.76
CA ASN A 122 -35.88 -5.96 -19.62
C ASN A 122 -37.01 -5.37 -20.46
N LEU A 123 -37.84 -4.50 -19.89
CA LEU A 123 -38.87 -3.78 -20.64
C LEU A 123 -38.26 -2.90 -21.75
N GLU A 124 -37.18 -2.17 -21.45
CA GLU A 124 -36.49 -1.34 -22.44
C GLU A 124 -35.86 -2.17 -23.58
N LYS A 125 -35.50 -3.43 -23.31
CA LYS A 125 -34.89 -4.35 -24.28
C LYS A 125 -35.88 -5.32 -24.92
N GLY A 126 -37.15 -5.31 -24.52
CA GLY A 126 -38.17 -6.25 -25.00
C GLY A 126 -37.90 -7.71 -24.62
N LEU A 127 -37.22 -7.93 -23.49
CA LEU A 127 -36.95 -9.25 -22.92
C LEU A 127 -38.12 -9.71 -22.04
N ASP A 128 -38.24 -11.02 -21.82
CA ASP A 128 -39.28 -11.57 -20.94
C ASP A 128 -39.16 -11.06 -19.50
N THR A 129 -40.28 -10.63 -18.92
CA THR A 129 -40.38 -10.07 -17.55
C THR A 129 -41.19 -10.96 -16.61
N THR A 130 -41.84 -12.02 -17.10
CA THR A 130 -42.83 -12.77 -16.32
C THR A 130 -42.28 -13.41 -15.05
N ALA A 131 -41.01 -13.80 -15.03
CA ALA A 131 -40.35 -14.36 -13.86
C ALA A 131 -40.05 -13.29 -12.78
N ILE A 132 -39.66 -12.08 -13.22
CA ILE A 132 -39.32 -10.96 -12.33
C ILE A 132 -40.58 -10.42 -11.65
N GLU A 133 -41.67 -10.29 -12.40
CA GLU A 133 -42.96 -9.84 -11.90
C GLU A 133 -43.54 -10.80 -10.86
N ARG A 134 -43.49 -12.12 -11.13
CA ARG A 134 -43.93 -13.15 -10.17
C ARG A 134 -43.16 -13.06 -8.85
N ARG A 135 -41.83 -12.89 -8.90
CA ARG A 135 -41.02 -12.77 -7.68
C ARG A 135 -41.34 -11.49 -6.90
N LEU A 136 -41.55 -10.36 -7.58
CA LEU A 136 -41.96 -9.10 -6.94
C LEU A 136 -43.32 -9.21 -6.25
N GLN A 137 -44.27 -9.94 -6.85
CA GLN A 137 -45.58 -10.19 -6.23
C GLN A 137 -45.45 -10.99 -4.94
N THR A 138 -44.67 -12.07 -4.95
CA THR A 138 -44.41 -12.86 -3.72
C THR A 138 -43.84 -11.99 -2.60
N ILE A 139 -42.87 -11.12 -2.91
CA ILE A 139 -42.26 -10.25 -1.91
C ILE A 139 -43.26 -9.20 -1.37
N GLU A 140 -44.14 -8.67 -2.22
CA GLU A 140 -45.19 -7.73 -1.79
C GLU A 140 -46.22 -8.39 -0.87
N GLU A 141 -46.59 -9.65 -1.16
CA GLU A 141 -47.46 -10.46 -0.30
C GLU A 141 -46.82 -10.74 1.06
N GLU A 142 -45.54 -11.15 1.08
CA GLU A 142 -44.77 -11.34 2.31
C GLU A 142 -44.70 -10.08 3.16
N LYS A 143 -44.50 -8.90 2.54
CA LYS A 143 -44.53 -7.60 3.22
C LYS A 143 -45.91 -7.24 3.76
N ARG A 144 -46.96 -7.51 3.00
CA ARG A 144 -48.34 -7.27 3.42
C ARG A 144 -48.71 -8.15 4.62
N ALA A 145 -48.31 -9.41 4.61
CA ALA A 145 -48.52 -10.34 5.73
C ALA A 145 -47.76 -9.94 6.99
N ARG A 146 -46.53 -9.40 6.86
CA ARG A 146 -45.74 -8.90 7.99
C ARG A 146 -46.36 -7.67 8.67
N ASN A 147 -47.07 -6.84 7.91
CA ASN A 147 -47.62 -5.56 8.36
C ASN A 147 -49.10 -5.64 8.81
N SER A 148 -49.71 -6.83 8.78
CA SER A 148 -51.07 -7.11 9.26
C SER A 148 -51.05 -7.75 10.64
#